data_AF-A0A959HB32-F1
#
_entry.id   AF-A0A959HB32-F1
#
_cell.length_a   1.000
_cell.length_b   1.000
_cell.length_c   1.000
_cell.angle_alpha   90.00
_cell.angle_beta   90.00
_cell.angle_gamma   90.00
#
_symmetry.space_group_name_H-M   'P 1'
#
loop_
_entity.id
_entity.type
_entity.pdbx_description
1 polymer ?
#
loop_
_entity_poly.entity_id
_entity_poly.type
_entity_poly.pdbx_seq_one_letter_code
_entity_poly.pdbx_strand_id
1 'polypeptide(L)'
;KQGVYGGFQPWLKRAGRFRSLGDGQVDFSAIFSKLSEYDYSSWAVLEWECCIKSPEQGAREGALFIEDHIIEVTKKAFDDFAGGEADDEQNRRVLGL
;
A
#
# COMPACT_ATOMS: atom_id res chain seq x y z
N LYS A 1 2.38 -32.32 12.58
CA LYS A 1 2.51 -30.83 12.68
C LYS A 1 3.94 -30.47 12.31
N GLN A 2 4.16 -29.48 11.45
CA GLN A 2 5.49 -29.00 11.06
C GLN A 2 5.65 -27.54 11.55
N GLY A 3 6.87 -27.14 11.93
CA GLY A 3 7.16 -25.74 12.26
C GLY A 3 7.09 -24.84 11.02
N VAL A 4 7.08 -23.51 11.22
CA VAL A 4 6.86 -22.51 10.16
C VAL A 4 7.77 -22.74 8.95
N TYR A 5 9.05 -23.03 9.16
CA TYR A 5 10.01 -23.27 8.07
C TYR A 5 10.17 -24.73 7.65
N GLY A 6 9.34 -25.67 8.13
CA GLY A 6 9.36 -27.06 7.66
C GLY A 6 10.66 -27.84 7.88
N GLY A 7 11.65 -27.27 8.59
CA GLY A 7 12.93 -27.87 8.98
C GLY A 7 13.71 -28.49 7.83
N PHE A 8 13.54 -29.80 7.66
CA PHE A 8 14.24 -30.64 6.69
C PHE A 8 13.59 -30.67 5.29
N GLN A 9 12.44 -30.02 5.10
CA GLN A 9 11.79 -29.95 3.79
C GLN A 9 12.58 -29.06 2.82
N PRO A 10 12.66 -29.43 1.52
CA PRO A 10 13.11 -28.53 0.48
C PRO A 10 12.33 -27.21 0.52
N TRP A 11 12.97 -26.09 0.17
CA TRP A 11 12.36 -24.75 0.23
C TRP A 11 10.97 -24.66 -0.42
N LEU A 12 10.80 -25.30 -1.59
CA LEU A 12 9.54 -25.37 -2.32
C LEU A 12 8.39 -26.04 -1.52
N LYS A 13 8.71 -26.93 -0.59
CA LYS A 13 7.76 -27.71 0.21
C LYS A 13 7.57 -27.15 1.62
N ARG A 14 8.30 -26.09 1.99
CA ARG A 14 8.12 -25.41 3.27
C ARG A 14 6.81 -24.61 3.27
N ALA A 15 6.10 -24.67 4.40
CA ALA A 15 4.86 -23.94 4.62
C ALA A 15 5.11 -22.42 4.63
N GLY A 16 6.08 -21.99 5.44
CA GLY A 16 6.66 -20.65 5.42
C GLY A 16 7.86 -20.63 4.47
N ARG A 17 7.76 -19.79 3.43
CA ARG A 17 8.85 -19.46 2.51
C ARG A 17 8.64 -18.06 1.96
N PHE A 18 9.75 -17.38 1.67
CA PHE A 18 9.71 -16.09 0.99
C PHE A 18 9.24 -16.27 -0.46
N ARG A 19 8.49 -15.28 -0.93
CA ARG A 19 7.92 -15.23 -2.27
C ARG A 19 8.14 -13.82 -2.80
N SER A 20 8.31 -13.69 -4.11
CA SER A 20 8.34 -12.37 -4.73
C SER A 20 7.03 -11.63 -4.48
N LEU A 21 7.09 -10.30 -4.59
CA LEU A 21 5.91 -9.44 -4.42
C LEU A 21 4.75 -9.93 -5.30
N GLY A 22 3.53 -9.88 -4.77
CA GLY A 22 2.31 -10.38 -5.44
C GLY A 22 2.08 -11.89 -5.38
N ASP A 23 3.12 -12.72 -5.23
CA ASP A 23 2.97 -14.19 -5.18
C ASP A 23 2.63 -14.72 -3.76
N GLY A 24 2.56 -13.81 -2.78
CA GLY A 24 2.36 -14.07 -1.37
C GLY A 24 0.92 -13.93 -0.88
N GLN A 25 0.79 -13.75 0.43
CA GLN A 25 -0.50 -13.52 1.11
C GLN A 25 -0.52 -12.16 1.82
N VAL A 26 0.49 -11.32 1.55
CA VAL A 26 0.60 -9.98 2.15
C VAL A 26 -0.38 -9.06 1.44
N ASP A 27 -1.17 -8.32 2.23
CA ASP A 27 -2.08 -7.30 1.73
C ASP A 27 -1.31 -5.98 1.53
N PHE A 28 -0.68 -5.85 0.36
CA PHE A 28 0.10 -4.66 0.03
C PHE A 28 -0.79 -3.43 -0.16
N SER A 29 -2.00 -3.58 -0.69
CA SER A 29 -2.92 -2.45 -0.86
C SER A 29 -3.25 -1.82 0.50
N ALA A 30 -3.61 -2.61 1.51
CA ALA A 30 -3.87 -2.09 2.85
C ALA A 30 -2.63 -1.43 3.49
N ILE A 31 -1.44 -1.99 3.29
CA ILE A 31 -0.18 -1.42 3.82
C ILE A 31 0.09 -0.06 3.20
N PHE A 32 0.07 0.05 1.87
CA PHE A 32 0.34 1.31 1.18
C PHE A 32 -0.72 2.37 1.49
N SER A 33 -2.01 1.99 1.58
CA SER A 33 -3.06 2.92 2.04
C SER A 33 -2.80 3.48 3.43
N LYS A 34 -2.35 2.64 4.38
CA LYS A 34 -2.01 3.10 5.73
C LYS A 34 -0.76 3.98 5.77
N LEU A 35 0.27 3.64 4.99
CA LEU A 35 1.47 4.48 4.90
C LEU A 35 1.12 5.88 4.35
N SER A 36 0.23 5.94 3.36
CA SER A 36 -0.31 7.20 2.84
C SER A 36 -1.17 7.95 3.87
N GLU A 37 -2.01 7.25 4.65
CA GLU A 37 -2.79 7.84 5.74
C GLU A 37 -1.89 8.52 6.80
N TYR A 38 -0.72 7.95 7.06
CA TYR A 38 0.23 8.45 8.06
C TYR A 38 1.27 9.44 7.49
N ASP A 39 1.10 9.91 6.25
CA ASP A 39 2.05 10.81 5.57
C ASP A 39 3.50 10.28 5.60
N TYR A 40 3.66 8.95 5.46
CA TYR A 40 4.97 8.32 5.47
C TYR A 40 5.68 8.55 4.13
N SER A 41 6.77 9.31 4.16
CA SER A 41 7.46 9.83 2.96
C SER A 41 8.82 9.19 2.66
N SER A 42 9.14 8.06 3.27
CA SER A 42 10.41 7.35 3.00
C SER A 42 10.32 6.42 1.79
N TRP A 43 11.41 5.72 1.50
CA TRP A 43 11.55 4.88 0.33
C TRP A 43 10.90 3.51 0.54
N ALA A 44 10.13 3.05 -0.45
CA ALA A 44 9.69 1.67 -0.53
C ALA A 44 10.82 0.79 -1.08
N VAL A 45 11.61 0.18 -0.18
CA VAL A 45 12.77 -0.64 -0.53
C VAL A 45 12.36 -2.12 -0.68
N LEU A 46 12.82 -2.75 -1.76
CA LEU A 46 12.63 -4.19 -1.99
C LEU A 46 13.81 -4.99 -1.45
N GLU A 47 13.61 -5.71 -0.35
CA GLU A 47 14.43 -6.87 0.02
C GLU A 47 13.85 -8.12 -0.65
N TRP A 48 14.63 -8.79 -1.49
CA TRP A 48 14.10 -9.85 -2.35
C TRP A 48 14.65 -11.24 -2.01
N GLU A 49 13.75 -12.20 -1.81
CA GLU A 49 14.07 -13.62 -1.72
C GLU A 49 12.92 -14.46 -2.32
N CYS A 50 13.25 -15.40 -3.20
CA CYS A 50 12.29 -16.36 -3.75
C CYS A 50 12.99 -17.65 -4.17
N CYS A 51 12.34 -18.80 -3.91
CA CYS A 51 12.85 -20.11 -4.34
C CYS A 51 12.35 -20.57 -5.71
N ILE A 52 11.63 -19.70 -6.45
CA ILE A 52 11.00 -20.03 -7.75
C ILE A 52 11.51 -19.09 -8.85
N LYS A 53 11.38 -17.77 -8.65
CA LYS A 53 11.81 -16.76 -9.62
C LYS A 53 13.32 -16.52 -9.54
N SER A 54 13.91 -16.02 -10.62
CA SER A 54 15.29 -15.51 -10.60
C SER A 54 15.32 -14.11 -9.96
N PRO A 55 16.48 -13.67 -9.42
CA PRO A 55 16.60 -12.32 -8.87
C PRO A 55 16.34 -11.23 -9.91
N GLU A 56 16.73 -11.42 -11.17
CA GLU A 56 16.52 -10.43 -12.24
C GLU A 56 15.04 -10.28 -12.59
N GLN A 57 14.30 -11.39 -12.67
CA GLN A 57 12.85 -11.37 -12.85
C GLN A 57 12.19 -10.71 -11.64
N GLY A 58 12.60 -11.11 -10.44
CA GLY A 58 12.10 -10.59 -9.18
C GLY A 58 12.28 -9.08 -9.03
N ALA A 59 13.45 -8.55 -9.40
CA ALA A 59 13.73 -7.12 -9.38
C ALA A 59 12.89 -6.35 -10.42
N ARG A 60 12.77 -6.88 -11.65
CA ARG A 60 12.01 -6.24 -12.73
C ARG A 60 10.52 -6.14 -12.40
N GLU A 61 9.93 -7.24 -11.95
CA GLU A 61 8.51 -7.27 -11.56
C GLU A 61 8.27 -6.49 -10.26
N GLY A 62 9.17 -6.63 -9.28
CA GLY A 62 9.04 -5.98 -7.98
C GLY A 62 9.11 -4.46 -8.04
N ALA A 63 9.94 -3.89 -8.92
CA ALA A 63 10.01 -2.45 -9.11
C ALA A 63 8.68 -1.87 -9.61
N LEU A 64 8.10 -2.46 -10.65
CA LEU A 64 6.80 -2.06 -11.19
C LEU A 64 5.68 -2.28 -10.17
N PHE A 65 5.69 -3.41 -9.46
CA PHE A 65 4.71 -3.69 -8.41
C PHE A 65 4.71 -2.60 -7.33
N ILE A 66 5.88 -2.17 -6.87
CA ILE A 66 5.99 -1.09 -5.86
C ILE A 66 5.46 0.22 -6.43
N GLU A 67 5.85 0.58 -7.65
CA GLU A 67 5.39 1.80 -8.33
C GLU A 67 3.86 1.85 -8.42
N ASP A 68 3.23 0.76 -8.84
CA ASP A 68 1.77 0.64 -8.95
C ASP A 68 1.02 0.76 -7.60
N HIS A 69 1.70 0.51 -6.48
CA HIS A 69 1.11 0.63 -5.14
C HIS A 69 1.35 2.01 -4.49
N ILE A 70 2.25 2.83 -5.01
CA ILE A 70 2.48 4.18 -4.47
C ILE A 70 1.27 5.05 -4.79
N ILE A 71 0.66 5.61 -3.75
CA ILE A 71 -0.55 6.43 -3.87
C ILE A 71 -0.15 7.90 -3.97
N GLU A 72 -0.60 8.56 -5.04
CA GLU A 72 -0.62 10.02 -5.11
C GLU A 72 -1.71 10.56 -4.17
N VAL A 73 -1.29 11.07 -3.01
CA VAL A 73 -2.22 11.56 -1.99
C VAL A 73 -2.91 12.87 -2.41
N THR A 74 -4.21 12.98 -2.11
CA THR A 74 -4.97 14.21 -2.36
C THR A 74 -4.42 15.38 -1.53
N LYS A 75 -4.33 16.55 -2.15
CA LYS A 75 -3.93 17.80 -1.48
C LYS A 75 -5.11 18.53 -0.83
N LYS A 76 -6.33 18.06 -1.06
CA LYS A 76 -7.56 18.67 -0.56
C LYS A 76 -8.29 17.71 0.37
N ALA A 77 -8.90 18.26 1.41
CA ALA A 77 -9.80 17.52 2.26
C ALA A 77 -11.01 17.04 1.44
N PHE A 78 -11.53 15.86 1.78
CA PHE A 78 -12.62 15.25 1.02
C PHE A 78 -13.92 16.04 1.14
N ASP A 79 -14.15 16.73 2.24
CA ASP A 79 -15.33 17.52 2.58
C ASP A 79 -15.23 19.00 2.17
N ASP A 80 -14.13 19.41 1.54
CA ASP A 80 -13.89 20.79 1.09
C ASP A 80 -14.89 21.22 0.00
N PHE A 81 -15.65 20.29 -0.59
CA PHE A 81 -16.78 20.62 -1.48
C PHE A 81 -17.97 21.26 -0.76
N ALA A 82 -18.09 21.06 0.57
CA ALA A 82 -19.14 21.66 1.39
C ALA A 82 -18.75 23.04 1.92
N GLY A 83 -17.46 23.40 1.84
CA GLY A 83 -16.92 24.70 2.23
C GLY A 83 -16.95 25.71 1.10
N GLY A 84 -18.14 26.16 0.71
CA GLY A 84 -18.24 27.45 0.00
C GLY A 84 -17.72 28.58 0.91
N GLU A 85 -17.15 29.65 0.33
CA GLU A 85 -16.88 30.86 1.11
C GLU A 85 -18.16 31.29 1.84
N ALA A 86 -18.04 31.66 3.11
CA ALA A 86 -19.19 32.10 3.88
C ALA A 86 -19.78 33.36 3.23
N ASP A 87 -20.94 33.22 2.60
CA ASP A 87 -21.72 34.35 2.09
C ASP A 87 -22.63 34.85 3.21
N ASP A 88 -22.19 35.92 3.87
CA ASP A 88 -22.93 36.59 4.93
C ASP A 88 -24.32 37.06 4.48
N GLU A 89 -24.51 37.42 3.21
CA GLU A 89 -25.80 37.85 2.67
C GLU A 89 -26.73 36.65 2.48
N GLN A 90 -26.21 35.54 1.92
CA GLN A 90 -26.93 34.27 1.83
C GLN A 90 -27.32 33.76 3.22
N ASN A 91 -26.39 33.81 4.18
CA ASN A 91 -26.62 33.38 5.57
C ASN A 91 -27.72 34.23 6.24
N ARG A 92 -27.70 35.55 6.05
CA ARG A 92 -28.76 36.44 6.55
C ARG A 92 -30.12 36.11 5.95
N ARG A 93 -30.22 35.88 4.64
CA ARG A 93 -31.48 35.46 3.98
C ARG A 93 -32.01 34.14 4.54
N VAL A 94 -31.16 33.14 4.74
CA VAL A 94 -31.55 31.85 5.32
C VAL A 94 -32.06 32.00 6.76
N LEU A 95 -31.46 32.92 7.53
CA LEU A 95 -31.83 33.22 8.91
C LEU A 95 -33.03 34.18 9.04
N GLY A 96 -33.52 34.75 7.95
CA GLY A 96 -34.60 35.74 7.96
C GLY A 96 -34.21 37.10 8.56
N LEU A 97 -32.91 37.44 8.46
CA LEU A 97 -32.31 38.71 8.92
C LEU A 97 -32.15 39.72 7.77
#